data_AF-A0A7S2I4J1-F1
#
_entry.id   AF-A0A7S2I4J1-F1
#
_cell.length_a   1.000
_cell.length_b   1.000
_cell.length_c   1.000
_cell.angle_alpha   90.00
_cell.angle_beta   90.00
_cell.angle_gamma   90.00
#
_symmetry.space_group_name_H-M   'P 1'
#
loop_
_entity.id
_entity.type
_entity.pdbx_description
1 polymer ?
#
loop_
_entity_poly.entity_id
_entity_poly.type
_entity_poly.pdbx_seq_one_letter_code
_entity_poly.pdbx_strand_id
1 'polypeptide(L)'
;MLMCVFEGRALIIRKIHEEAKKANQPGLRAHLVAEFSEEAENDIIALMMSFTGVQVARYAMTGQLPNSEGLEEPVLFDLGTYHVLAIWGLGVVFMVVSSLLLRIRMHIEEMEDKEEKEIQRTGHEVEESETFLQRFAGMCMTALTMMFAWCIFWGTQWLWISQGFLKLDAHSIRAQIIMALCLSSCAFLLVWSLDKINDRSQTKSMERMVTAIVNAISLLVGFAWEHSFDASCTAVAPLLSHDYPRVAKFCIGLVVVTFLVVPWRRYILQRAIQLEELKKKREESVAALTAKGTPPVDHLKEFRDIFSHGGGSDDGSR
;
A
#
# COMPACT_ATOMS: atom_id res chain seq x y z
N MET A 1 -10.34 -23.65 -1.22
CA MET A 1 -10.68 -22.39 -1.91
C MET A 1 -9.44 -21.75 -2.51
N LEU A 2 -8.40 -21.41 -1.72
CA LEU A 2 -7.14 -20.86 -2.23
C LEU A 2 -6.48 -21.73 -3.33
N MET A 3 -6.34 -23.05 -3.13
CA MET A 3 -5.78 -23.93 -4.18
C MET A 3 -6.57 -23.90 -5.49
N CYS A 4 -7.91 -23.83 -5.44
CA CYS A 4 -8.74 -23.78 -6.65
C CYS A 4 -8.57 -22.45 -7.41
N VAL A 5 -8.32 -21.35 -6.69
CA VAL A 5 -8.02 -20.04 -7.31
C VAL A 5 -6.65 -20.11 -8.01
N PHE A 6 -5.64 -20.69 -7.35
CA PHE A 6 -4.32 -20.88 -7.94
C PHE A 6 -4.34 -21.80 -9.18
N GLU A 7 -5.10 -22.90 -9.15
CA GLU A 7 -5.27 -23.78 -10.31
C GLU A 7 -6.01 -23.09 -11.46
N GLY A 8 -7.08 -22.34 -11.16
CA GLY A 8 -7.81 -21.55 -12.16
C GLY A 8 -6.93 -20.51 -12.84
N ARG A 9 -6.08 -19.82 -12.06
CA ARG A 9 -5.08 -18.87 -12.57
C ARG A 9 -4.08 -19.56 -13.50
N ALA A 10 -3.52 -20.70 -13.09
CA ALA A 10 -2.54 -21.43 -13.89
C ALA A 10 -3.11 -21.81 -15.27
N LEU A 11 -4.39 -22.17 -15.35
CA LEU A 11 -5.07 -22.46 -16.60
C LEU A 11 -5.27 -21.21 -17.48
N ILE A 12 -5.70 -20.08 -16.91
CA ILE A 12 -5.91 -18.83 -17.65
C ILE A 12 -4.58 -18.30 -18.20
N ILE A 13 -3.52 -18.29 -17.38
CA ILE A 13 -2.19 -17.83 -17.79
C ILE A 13 -1.65 -18.72 -18.90
N ARG A 14 -1.75 -20.05 -18.77
CA ARG A 14 -1.35 -20.98 -19.84
C ARG A 14 -2.06 -20.66 -21.15
N LYS A 15 -3.37 -20.41 -21.10
CA LYS A 15 -4.15 -20.09 -22.30
C LYS A 15 -3.73 -18.76 -22.94
N ILE A 16 -3.49 -17.71 -22.15
CA ILE A 16 -2.98 -16.43 -22.64
C ILE A 16 -1.58 -16.58 -23.25
N HIS A 17 -0.73 -17.40 -22.63
CA HIS A 17 0.62 -17.68 -23.13
C HIS A 17 0.59 -18.46 -24.46
N GLU A 18 -0.30 -19.44 -24.57
CA GLU A 18 -0.53 -20.18 -25.82
C GLU A 18 -1.06 -19.27 -26.93
N GLU A 19 -1.99 -18.36 -26.63
CA GLU A 19 -2.52 -17.38 -27.58
C GLU A 19 -1.44 -16.37 -28.02
N ALA A 20 -0.60 -15.89 -27.10
CA ALA A 20 0.53 -15.02 -27.41
C ALA A 20 1.57 -15.72 -28.30
N LYS A 21 1.88 -16.99 -28.01
CA LYS A 21 2.79 -17.83 -28.81
C LYS A 21 2.24 -18.07 -30.22
N LYS A 22 0.93 -18.26 -30.37
CA LYS A 22 0.25 -18.36 -31.68
C LYS A 22 0.29 -17.05 -32.47
N ALA A 23 0.25 -15.90 -31.79
CA ALA A 23 0.24 -14.58 -32.42
C ALA A 23 1.63 -14.06 -32.85
N ASN A 24 2.71 -14.79 -32.56
CA ASN A 24 4.11 -14.40 -32.82
C ASN A 24 4.47 -12.98 -32.32
N GLN A 25 3.75 -12.49 -31.32
CA GLN A 25 4.08 -11.26 -30.62
C GLN A 25 4.95 -11.61 -29.41
N PRO A 26 5.99 -10.82 -29.10
CA PRO A 26 6.78 -11.05 -27.91
C PRO A 26 5.84 -11.03 -26.71
N GLY A 27 5.88 -12.10 -25.91
CA GLY A 27 4.97 -12.38 -24.79
C GLY A 27 4.98 -11.37 -23.63
N LEU A 28 5.50 -10.15 -23.86
CA LEU A 28 5.60 -9.07 -22.89
C LEU A 28 4.25 -8.72 -22.27
N ARG A 29 3.17 -8.62 -23.06
CA ARG A 29 1.83 -8.36 -22.52
C ARG A 29 1.34 -9.49 -21.63
N ALA A 30 1.55 -10.74 -22.05
CA ALA A 30 1.15 -11.91 -21.28
C ALA A 30 1.94 -12.00 -19.97
N HIS A 31 3.23 -11.69 -20.01
CA HIS A 31 4.11 -11.64 -18.85
C HIS A 31 3.68 -10.55 -17.86
N LEU A 32 3.48 -9.31 -18.32
CA LEU A 32 2.99 -8.21 -17.47
C LEU A 32 1.64 -8.53 -16.84
N VAL A 33 0.70 -9.10 -17.61
CA VAL A 33 -0.60 -9.51 -17.06
C VAL A 33 -0.44 -10.59 -15.98
N ALA A 34 0.46 -11.55 -16.17
CA ALA A 34 0.72 -12.60 -15.19
C ALA A 34 1.34 -12.06 -13.89
N GLU A 35 2.28 -11.12 -14.01
CA GLU A 35 2.96 -10.43 -12.91
C GLU A 35 2.00 -9.56 -12.11
N PHE A 36 1.30 -8.62 -12.76
CA PHE A 36 0.34 -7.74 -12.07
C PHE A 36 -0.84 -8.52 -11.47
N SER A 37 -1.29 -9.59 -12.13
CA SER A 37 -2.34 -10.45 -11.56
C SER A 37 -1.86 -11.15 -10.30
N GLU A 38 -0.58 -11.51 -10.23
CA GLU A 38 -0.01 -12.15 -9.05
C GLU A 38 0.11 -11.20 -7.87
N GLU A 39 0.64 -10.00 -8.13
CA GLU A 39 0.76 -8.96 -7.12
C GLU A 39 -0.62 -8.56 -6.57
N ALA A 40 -1.60 -8.34 -7.47
CA ALA A 40 -2.96 -8.03 -7.08
C ALA A 40 -3.62 -9.15 -6.26
N GLU A 41 -3.36 -10.42 -6.59
CA GLU A 41 -3.85 -11.57 -5.82
C GLU A 41 -3.26 -11.58 -4.40
N ASN A 42 -1.94 -11.43 -4.29
CA ASN A 42 -1.25 -11.38 -2.99
C ASN A 42 -1.77 -10.23 -2.12
N ASP A 43 -2.00 -9.06 -2.71
CA ASP A 43 -2.54 -7.89 -2.02
C ASP A 43 -3.98 -8.10 -1.55
N ILE A 44 -4.85 -8.66 -2.40
CA ILE A 44 -6.24 -8.96 -2.04
C ILE A 44 -6.30 -10.00 -0.91
N ILE A 45 -5.47 -11.04 -0.98
CA ILE A 45 -5.37 -12.05 0.09
C ILE A 45 -4.91 -11.42 1.40
N ALA A 46 -3.85 -10.61 1.37
CA ALA A 46 -3.35 -9.90 2.54
C ALA A 46 -4.41 -8.95 3.13
N LEU A 47 -5.15 -8.25 2.27
CA LEU A 47 -6.26 -7.38 2.66
C LEU A 47 -7.38 -8.15 3.34
N MET A 48 -7.84 -9.26 2.76
CA MET A 48 -8.89 -10.10 3.37
C MET A 48 -8.45 -10.68 4.71
N MET A 49 -7.25 -11.26 4.77
CA MET A 49 -6.71 -11.85 6.02
C MET A 49 -6.57 -10.80 7.12
N SER A 50 -6.04 -9.62 6.77
CA SER A 50 -5.82 -8.55 7.74
C SER A 50 -7.12 -7.96 8.27
N PHE A 51 -8.08 -7.66 7.37
CA PHE A 51 -9.37 -7.12 7.75
C PHE A 51 -10.13 -8.11 8.64
N THR A 52 -10.33 -9.35 8.18
CA THR A 52 -11.06 -10.36 8.95
C THR A 52 -10.38 -10.65 10.28
N GLY A 53 -9.05 -10.73 10.31
CA GLY A 53 -8.32 -10.97 11.56
C GLY A 53 -8.51 -9.85 12.59
N VAL A 54 -8.53 -8.58 12.15
CA VAL A 54 -8.83 -7.46 13.06
C VAL A 54 -10.29 -7.47 13.49
N GLN A 55 -11.25 -7.85 12.63
CA GLN A 55 -12.65 -7.98 13.06
C GLN A 55 -12.85 -9.09 14.09
N VAL A 56 -12.16 -10.22 13.95
CA VAL A 56 -12.18 -11.29 14.96
C VAL A 56 -11.59 -10.79 16.28
N ALA A 57 -10.49 -10.05 16.24
CA ALA A 57 -9.89 -9.46 17.44
C ALA A 57 -10.84 -8.46 18.12
N ARG A 58 -11.48 -7.57 17.34
CA ARG A 58 -12.49 -6.63 17.85
C ARG A 58 -13.67 -7.36 18.48
N TYR A 59 -14.22 -8.35 17.79
CA TYR A 59 -15.31 -9.18 18.32
C TYR A 59 -14.93 -9.87 19.63
N ALA A 60 -13.70 -10.38 19.74
CA ALA A 60 -13.21 -10.98 20.98
C ALA A 60 -13.09 -9.96 22.14
N MET A 61 -12.85 -8.69 21.84
CA MET A 61 -12.75 -7.61 22.83
C MET A 61 -14.11 -7.03 23.24
N THR A 62 -15.01 -6.81 22.27
CA THR A 62 -16.28 -6.08 22.49
C THR A 62 -17.48 -7.02 22.66
N GLY A 63 -17.38 -8.26 22.19
CA GLY A 63 -18.49 -9.21 22.11
C GLY A 63 -19.53 -8.85 21.04
N GLN A 64 -19.33 -7.78 20.27
CA GLN A 64 -20.23 -7.31 19.22
C GLN A 64 -19.60 -7.54 17.85
N LEU A 65 -20.31 -8.26 16.97
CA LEU A 65 -19.80 -8.54 15.63
C LEU A 65 -19.94 -7.29 14.76
N PRO A 66 -18.85 -6.77 14.17
CA PRO A 66 -18.93 -5.65 13.23
C PRO A 66 -19.77 -6.02 12.00
N ASN A 67 -20.41 -5.03 11.38
CA ASN A 67 -21.15 -5.22 10.12
C ASN A 67 -20.18 -5.47 8.94
N SER A 68 -20.71 -5.58 7.72
CA SER A 68 -19.89 -5.79 6.50
C SER A 68 -18.87 -4.69 6.23
N GLU A 69 -19.10 -3.48 6.76
CA GLU A 69 -18.20 -2.31 6.64
C GLU A 69 -17.27 -2.20 7.86
N GLY A 70 -17.38 -3.11 8.82
CA GLY A 70 -16.62 -3.07 10.07
C GLY A 70 -17.16 -2.08 11.12
N LEU A 71 -18.33 -1.48 10.90
CA LEU A 71 -18.96 -0.58 11.86
C LEU A 71 -19.76 -1.38 12.90
N GLU A 72 -19.76 -0.89 14.15
CA GLU A 72 -20.55 -1.44 15.26
C GLU A 72 -21.78 -0.55 15.45
N GLU A 73 -22.92 -0.92 14.85
CA GLU A 73 -24.17 -0.14 14.88
C GLU A 73 -25.33 -0.96 15.49
N PRO A 74 -26.01 -0.47 16.56
CA PRO A 74 -25.58 0.61 17.46
C PRO A 74 -24.42 0.14 18.34
N VAL A 75 -23.63 1.07 18.88
CA VAL A 75 -22.63 0.76 19.90
C VAL A 75 -23.36 0.32 21.18
N LEU A 76 -23.34 -0.97 21.48
CA LEU A 76 -24.09 -1.54 22.61
C LEU A 76 -23.31 -1.57 23.93
N PHE A 77 -22.03 -1.20 23.91
CA PHE A 77 -21.11 -1.29 25.03
C PHE A 77 -20.47 0.07 25.35
N ASP A 78 -20.11 0.27 26.62
CA ASP A 78 -19.37 1.47 27.02
C ASP A 78 -17.92 1.37 26.49
N LEU A 79 -17.60 2.18 25.48
CA LEU A 79 -16.23 2.30 24.98
C LEU A 79 -15.32 2.98 26.03
N GLY A 80 -14.81 2.17 26.95
CA GLY A 80 -13.72 2.57 27.83
C GLY A 80 -12.41 2.76 27.07
N THR A 81 -11.57 3.69 27.55
CA THR A 81 -10.21 3.94 27.05
C THR A 81 -9.35 2.67 26.99
N TYR A 82 -9.65 1.66 27.82
CA TYR A 82 -9.00 0.36 27.79
C TYR A 82 -9.11 -0.34 26.42
N HIS A 83 -10.29 -0.35 25.79
CA HIS A 83 -10.48 -1.01 24.49
C HIS A 83 -9.65 -0.33 23.40
N VAL A 84 -9.58 1.01 23.42
CA VAL A 84 -8.75 1.82 22.52
C VAL A 84 -7.26 1.49 22.69
N LEU A 85 -6.78 1.47 23.93
CA LEU A 85 -5.38 1.15 24.21
C LEU A 85 -5.05 -0.31 23.85
N ALA A 86 -5.97 -1.24 24.07
CA ALA A 86 -5.79 -2.65 23.75
C ALA A 86 -5.70 -2.89 22.24
N ILE A 87 -6.54 -2.25 21.41
CA ILE A 87 -6.45 -2.42 19.95
C ILE A 87 -5.19 -1.78 19.36
N TRP A 88 -4.76 -0.62 19.88
CA TRP A 88 -3.48 -0.04 19.49
C TRP A 88 -2.29 -0.89 19.95
N GLY A 89 -2.34 -1.44 21.16
CA GLY A 89 -1.35 -2.38 21.68
C GLY A 89 -1.23 -3.62 20.80
N LEU A 90 -2.37 -4.19 20.37
CA LEU A 90 -2.41 -5.29 19.42
C LEU A 90 -1.78 -4.91 18.06
N GLY A 91 -2.04 -3.70 17.57
CA GLY A 91 -1.37 -3.15 16.39
C GLY A 91 0.15 -3.15 16.53
N VAL A 92 0.68 -2.67 17.66
CA VAL A 92 2.13 -2.67 17.93
C VAL A 92 2.69 -4.09 17.91
N VAL A 93 1.97 -5.07 18.48
CA VAL A 93 2.37 -6.49 18.41
C VAL A 93 2.46 -6.96 16.96
N PHE A 94 1.48 -6.66 16.11
CA PHE A 94 1.53 -7.02 14.69
C PHE A 94 2.72 -6.39 13.96
N MET A 95 3.04 -5.12 14.25
CA MET A 95 4.21 -4.44 13.68
C MET A 95 5.53 -5.10 14.09
N VAL A 96 5.66 -5.47 15.37
CA VAL A 96 6.86 -6.15 15.88
C VAL A 96 7.00 -7.53 15.23
N VAL A 97 5.91 -8.31 15.14
CA VAL A 97 5.93 -9.63 14.48
C VAL A 97 6.26 -9.49 13.00
N SER A 98 5.66 -8.53 12.28
CA SER A 98 5.98 -8.26 10.87
C SER A 98 7.46 -7.91 10.68
N SER A 99 8.01 -7.06 11.56
CA SER A 99 9.43 -6.67 11.56
C SER A 99 10.36 -7.86 11.80
N LEU A 100 9.98 -8.79 12.69
CA LEU A 100 10.74 -10.02 12.95
C LEU A 100 10.70 -10.96 11.75
N LEU A 101 9.53 -11.18 11.14
CA LEU A 101 9.39 -12.00 9.93
C LEU A 101 10.19 -11.43 8.77
N LEU A 102 10.23 -10.10 8.62
CA LEU A 102 11.03 -9.45 7.59
C LEU A 102 12.52 -9.72 7.81
N ARG A 103 13.01 -9.62 9.04
CA ARG A 103 14.41 -9.95 9.36
C ARG A 103 14.75 -11.40 9.05
N ILE A 104 13.84 -12.32 9.38
CA ILE A 104 14.03 -13.75 9.07
C ILE A 104 14.08 -13.95 7.55
N ARG A 105 13.16 -13.38 6.79
CA ARG A 105 13.15 -13.47 5.32
C ARG A 105 14.42 -12.92 4.70
N MET A 106 14.85 -11.74 5.13
CA MET A 106 16.09 -11.13 4.65
C MET A 106 17.31 -12.02 4.91
N HIS A 107 17.34 -12.70 6.07
CA HIS A 107 18.44 -13.60 6.39
C HIS A 107 18.42 -14.86 5.52
N ILE A 108 17.24 -15.39 5.18
CA ILE A 108 17.10 -16.53 4.26
C ILE A 108 17.57 -16.14 2.86
N GLU A 109 17.11 -15.00 2.34
CA GLU A 109 17.52 -14.51 1.01
C GLU A 109 19.03 -14.27 0.93
N GLU A 110 19.66 -13.78 2.02
CA GLU A 110 21.12 -13.60 2.04
C GLU A 110 21.88 -14.94 1.99
N MET A 111 21.30 -16.03 2.47
CA MET A 111 21.88 -17.36 2.40
C MET A 111 21.70 -17.96 1.01
N GLU A 112 20.52 -17.81 0.40
CA GLU A 112 20.23 -18.23 -0.97
C GLU A 112 21.13 -17.50 -1.98
N ASP A 113 21.31 -16.18 -1.83
CA ASP A 113 22.23 -15.37 -2.66
C ASP A 113 23.69 -15.86 -2.60
N LYS A 114 24.12 -16.41 -1.46
CA LYS A 114 25.47 -16.95 -1.28
C LYS A 114 25.61 -18.31 -1.94
N GLU A 115 24.61 -19.17 -1.75
CA GLU A 115 24.56 -20.50 -2.37
C GLU A 115 24.47 -20.41 -3.89
N GLU A 116 23.64 -19.53 -4.44
CA GLU A 116 23.52 -19.33 -5.88
C GLU A 116 24.85 -18.85 -6.50
N LYS A 117 25.57 -17.93 -5.84
CA LYS A 117 26.91 -17.51 -6.29
C LYS A 117 27.93 -18.64 -6.25
N GLU A 118 27.79 -19.61 -5.35
CA GLU A 118 28.63 -20.80 -5.32
C GLU A 118 28.25 -21.79 -6.44
N ILE A 119 26.96 -21.99 -6.71
CA ILE A 119 26.49 -22.89 -7.78
C ILE A 119 26.75 -22.31 -9.17
N GLN A 120 26.65 -20.99 -9.34
CA GLN A 120 26.98 -20.35 -10.60
C GLN A 120 28.47 -20.49 -10.94
N ARG A 121 29.35 -20.60 -9.92
CA ARG A 121 30.76 -20.97 -10.13
C ARG A 121 30.95 -22.42 -10.59
N THR A 122 30.04 -23.33 -10.22
CA THR A 122 30.09 -24.74 -10.63
C THR A 122 29.41 -25.02 -11.98
N GLY A 123 28.81 -24.01 -12.61
CA GLY A 123 28.30 -24.07 -13.97
C GLY A 123 26.97 -24.82 -14.13
N HIS A 124 26.22 -25.00 -13.04
CA HIS A 124 24.88 -25.59 -13.10
C HIS A 124 23.84 -24.47 -13.24
N GLU A 125 22.97 -24.56 -14.25
CA GLU A 125 21.81 -23.68 -14.35
C GLU A 125 20.80 -24.09 -13.26
N VAL A 126 20.63 -23.24 -12.25
CA VAL A 126 19.60 -23.40 -11.23
C VAL A 126 18.33 -22.75 -11.76
N GLU A 127 17.26 -23.53 -11.87
CA GLU A 127 15.92 -22.98 -12.15
C GLU A 127 15.44 -22.28 -10.87
N GLU A 128 15.29 -20.96 -10.94
CA GLU A 128 14.86 -20.08 -9.85
C GLU A 128 13.39 -20.39 -9.47
N SER A 129 13.21 -21.37 -8.60
CA SER A 129 11.91 -21.74 -8.05
C SER A 129 11.70 -20.99 -6.73
N GLU A 130 10.97 -19.86 -6.78
CA GLU A 130 10.45 -19.26 -5.54
C GLU A 130 9.68 -20.31 -4.75
N THR A 131 10.15 -20.61 -3.54
CA THR A 131 9.48 -21.60 -2.70
C THR A 131 8.11 -21.07 -2.30
N PHE A 132 7.08 -21.92 -2.36
CA PHE A 132 5.73 -21.59 -1.88
C PHE A 132 5.75 -20.96 -0.46
N LEU A 133 6.69 -21.40 0.38
CA LEU A 133 6.89 -20.90 1.73
C LEU A 133 7.30 -19.41 1.76
N GLN A 134 8.19 -18.97 0.87
CA GLN A 134 8.63 -17.58 0.78
C GLN A 134 7.49 -16.67 0.34
N ARG A 135 6.67 -17.11 -0.62
CA ARG A 135 5.47 -16.39 -1.08
C ARG A 135 4.42 -16.31 0.04
N PHE A 136 4.17 -17.40 0.74
CA PHE A 136 3.27 -17.42 1.89
C PHE A 136 3.73 -16.52 3.03
N ALA A 137 5.02 -16.55 3.37
CA ALA A 137 5.61 -15.65 4.35
C ALA A 137 5.48 -14.18 3.93
N GLY A 138 5.70 -13.87 2.66
CA GLY A 138 5.43 -12.56 2.06
C GLY A 138 4.01 -12.07 2.30
N MET A 139 3.01 -12.89 1.94
CA MET A 139 1.59 -12.58 2.17
C MET A 139 1.27 -12.35 3.66
N CYS A 140 1.81 -13.18 4.54
CA CYS A 140 1.63 -13.03 5.99
C CYS A 140 2.22 -11.72 6.52
N MET A 141 3.40 -11.30 6.06
CA MET A 141 4.00 -10.02 6.45
C MET A 141 3.18 -8.82 5.98
N THR A 142 2.74 -8.84 4.71
CA THR A 142 1.86 -7.79 4.18
C THR A 142 0.56 -7.73 4.98
N ALA A 143 -0.05 -8.88 5.28
CA ALA A 143 -1.25 -8.96 6.09
C ALA A 143 -1.04 -8.39 7.50
N LEU A 144 0.03 -8.76 8.21
CA LEU A 144 0.36 -8.22 9.54
C LEU A 144 0.58 -6.71 9.53
N THR A 145 1.22 -6.19 8.48
CA THR A 145 1.45 -4.75 8.31
C THR A 145 0.12 -4.02 8.06
N MET A 146 -0.77 -4.61 7.27
CA MET A 146 -2.14 -4.10 7.10
C MET A 146 -2.96 -4.21 8.40
N MET A 147 -2.81 -5.28 9.19
CA MET A 147 -3.47 -5.42 10.50
C MET A 147 -3.08 -4.30 11.45
N PHE A 148 -1.80 -3.93 11.50
CA PHE A 148 -1.35 -2.77 12.25
C PHE A 148 -2.07 -1.49 11.81
N ALA A 149 -2.17 -1.24 10.50
CA ALA A 149 -2.87 -0.08 9.96
C ALA A 149 -4.36 -0.09 10.37
N TRP A 150 -5.04 -1.24 10.26
CA TRP A 150 -6.42 -1.41 10.70
C TRP A 150 -6.61 -1.16 12.20
N CYS A 151 -5.68 -1.64 13.04
CA CYS A 151 -5.69 -1.36 14.48
C CYS A 151 -5.59 0.14 14.79
N ILE A 152 -4.76 0.88 14.05
CA ILE A 152 -4.70 2.34 14.17
C ILE A 152 -6.05 2.95 13.78
N PHE A 153 -6.58 2.59 12.62
CA PHE A 153 -7.83 3.13 12.10
C PHE A 153 -9.00 2.94 13.07
N TRP A 154 -9.28 1.70 13.45
CA TRP A 154 -10.39 1.38 14.35
C TRP A 154 -10.16 1.94 15.75
N GLY A 155 -8.91 1.92 16.24
CA GLY A 155 -8.59 2.54 17.52
C GLY A 155 -8.79 4.05 17.53
N THR A 156 -8.44 4.75 16.44
CA THR A 156 -8.70 6.19 16.28
C THR A 156 -10.20 6.48 16.20
N GLN A 157 -10.96 5.66 15.49
CA GLN A 157 -12.42 5.79 15.43
C GLN A 157 -13.06 5.58 16.81
N TRP A 158 -12.64 4.54 17.54
CA TRP A 158 -13.10 4.27 18.90
C TRP A 158 -12.72 5.39 19.88
N LEU A 159 -11.51 5.96 19.76
CA LEU A 159 -11.10 7.12 20.54
C LEU A 159 -12.05 8.31 20.33
N TRP A 160 -12.40 8.57 19.06
CA TRP A 160 -13.31 9.65 18.70
C TRP A 160 -14.68 9.48 19.34
N ILE A 161 -15.24 8.27 19.24
CA ILE A 161 -16.53 7.89 19.82
C ILE A 161 -16.48 8.04 21.35
N SER A 162 -15.44 7.51 22.00
CA SER A 162 -15.29 7.49 23.46
C SER A 162 -15.15 8.88 24.09
N GLN A 163 -14.32 9.74 23.50
CA GLN A 163 -14.03 11.08 24.06
C GLN A 163 -15.06 12.13 23.64
N GLY A 164 -16.04 11.78 22.79
CA GLY A 164 -17.00 12.73 22.24
C GLY A 164 -16.31 13.90 21.54
N PHE A 165 -15.21 13.63 20.83
CA PHE A 165 -14.38 14.68 20.23
C PHE A 165 -15.25 15.54 19.29
N LEU A 166 -15.29 16.85 19.55
CA LEU A 166 -16.14 17.87 18.90
C LEU A 166 -17.66 17.77 19.14
N LYS A 167 -18.16 16.90 20.04
CA LYS A 167 -19.60 16.63 20.24
C LYS A 167 -20.36 16.31 18.95
N LEU A 168 -19.63 15.84 17.93
CA LEU A 168 -20.21 15.43 16.67
C LEU A 168 -20.62 13.97 16.81
N ASP A 169 -21.81 13.64 16.31
CA ASP A 169 -22.18 12.24 16.11
C ASP A 169 -21.14 11.59 15.19
N ALA A 170 -20.54 10.51 15.67
CA ALA A 170 -19.48 9.78 14.97
C ALA A 170 -19.95 9.23 13.62
N HIS A 171 -21.25 8.96 13.50
CA HIS A 171 -21.87 8.52 12.25
C HIS A 171 -22.23 9.70 11.33
N SER A 172 -22.04 10.95 11.76
CA SER A 172 -22.29 12.09 10.88
C SER A 172 -21.21 12.22 9.82
N ILE A 173 -21.64 12.58 8.60
CA ILE A 173 -20.76 12.80 7.44
C ILE A 173 -19.61 13.75 7.77
N ARG A 174 -19.87 14.77 8.61
CA ARG A 174 -18.85 15.74 9.04
C ARG A 174 -17.73 15.06 9.83
N ALA A 175 -18.06 14.13 10.73
CA ALA A 175 -17.07 13.42 11.53
C ALA A 175 -16.19 12.51 10.65
N GLN A 176 -16.81 11.81 9.70
CA GLN A 176 -16.08 10.93 8.77
C GLN A 176 -15.11 11.72 7.88
N ILE A 177 -15.54 12.85 7.32
CA ILE A 177 -14.66 13.72 6.52
C ILE A 177 -13.48 14.24 7.34
N ILE A 178 -13.71 14.73 8.57
CA ILE A 178 -12.62 15.23 9.41
C ILE A 178 -11.66 14.08 9.77
N MET A 179 -12.18 12.89 10.05
CA MET A 179 -11.37 11.70 10.30
C MET A 179 -10.48 11.35 9.10
N ALA A 180 -11.03 11.33 7.89
CA ALA A 180 -10.27 11.08 6.66
C ALA A 180 -9.17 12.13 6.43
N LEU A 181 -9.45 13.41 6.72
CA LEU A 181 -8.46 14.49 6.62
C LEU A 181 -7.35 14.38 7.67
N CYS A 182 -7.71 14.09 8.92
CA CYS A 182 -6.73 13.86 9.99
C CYS A 182 -5.85 12.65 9.68
N LEU A 183 -6.44 11.53 9.25
CA LEU A 183 -5.69 10.34 8.89
C LEU A 183 -4.77 10.57 7.69
N SER A 184 -5.23 11.29 6.67
CA SER A 184 -4.39 11.69 5.52
C SER A 184 -3.21 12.56 5.94
N SER A 185 -3.43 13.49 6.87
CA SER A 185 -2.39 14.37 7.40
C SER A 185 -1.35 13.59 8.22
N CYS A 186 -1.81 12.69 9.10
CA CYS A 186 -0.94 11.80 9.87
C CYS A 186 -0.16 10.84 8.97
N ALA A 187 -0.82 10.26 7.96
CA ALA A 187 -0.19 9.40 6.96
C ALA A 187 0.93 10.15 6.22
N PHE A 188 0.67 11.37 5.76
CA PHE A 188 1.69 12.20 5.10
C PHE A 188 2.91 12.43 6.00
N LEU A 189 2.71 12.81 7.26
CA LEU A 189 3.80 13.01 8.22
C LEU A 189 4.59 11.72 8.49
N LEU A 190 3.89 10.58 8.56
CA LEU A 190 4.52 9.28 8.77
C LEU A 190 5.34 8.85 7.55
N VAL A 191 4.79 8.95 6.34
CA VAL A 191 5.52 8.68 5.08
C VAL A 191 6.75 9.56 4.97
N TRP A 192 6.62 10.87 5.22
CA TRP A 192 7.76 11.80 5.21
C TRP A 192 8.84 11.45 6.25
N SER A 193 8.42 10.98 7.43
CA SER A 193 9.36 10.56 8.47
C SER A 193 10.07 9.26 8.10
N LEU A 194 9.34 8.29 7.54
CA LEU A 194 9.88 7.01 7.08
C LEU A 194 10.84 7.17 5.90
N ASP A 195 10.53 8.07 4.96
CA ASP A 195 11.40 8.43 3.83
C ASP A 195 12.75 8.96 4.34
N LYS A 196 12.75 9.89 5.30
CA LYS A 196 13.97 10.38 5.95
C LYS A 196 14.76 9.31 6.70
N ILE A 197 14.09 8.30 7.24
CA ILE A 197 14.75 7.17 7.91
C ILE A 197 15.39 6.26 6.87
N ASN A 198 14.68 5.98 5.77
CA ASN A 198 15.15 5.15 4.67
C ASN A 198 16.41 5.74 4.01
N ASP A 199 16.40 7.04 3.75
CA ASP A 199 17.55 7.77 3.19
C ASP A 199 18.83 7.63 4.02
N ARG A 200 18.68 7.43 5.34
CA ARG A 200 19.82 7.28 6.25
C ARG A 200 20.34 5.86 6.35
N SER A 201 19.48 4.84 6.23
CA SER A 201 19.90 3.47 6.54
C SER A 201 20.53 2.76 5.34
N GLN A 202 20.26 3.17 4.10
CA GLN A 202 20.77 2.58 2.85
C GLN A 202 20.73 1.03 2.79
N THR A 203 19.89 0.39 3.62
CA THR A 203 19.75 -1.06 3.69
C THR A 203 18.51 -1.48 2.91
N LYS A 204 18.66 -2.46 2.00
CA LYS A 204 17.54 -3.02 1.22
C LYS A 204 16.37 -3.50 2.10
N SER A 205 16.66 -3.97 3.31
CA SER A 205 15.66 -4.40 4.28
C SER A 205 14.78 -3.25 4.77
N MET A 206 15.36 -2.08 5.04
CA MET A 206 14.60 -0.91 5.47
C MET A 206 13.71 -0.40 4.35
N GLU A 207 14.24 -0.35 3.13
CA GLU A 207 13.48 0.10 1.95
C GLU A 207 12.21 -0.75 1.72
N ARG A 208 12.35 -2.09 1.82
CA ARG A 208 11.21 -3.01 1.71
C ARG A 208 10.20 -2.83 2.85
N MET A 209 10.69 -2.65 4.09
CA MET A 209 9.82 -2.41 5.25
C MET A 209 9.03 -1.11 5.10
N VAL A 210 9.72 -0.02 4.73
CA VAL A 210 9.12 1.29 4.52
C VAL A 210 8.09 1.21 3.42
N THR A 211 8.41 0.57 2.29
CA THR A 211 7.45 0.36 1.19
C THR A 211 6.21 -0.39 1.65
N ALA A 212 6.35 -1.48 2.40
CA ALA A 212 5.20 -2.23 2.92
C ALA A 212 4.31 -1.39 3.86
N ILE A 213 4.92 -0.59 4.74
CA ILE A 213 4.20 0.31 5.65
C ILE A 213 3.49 1.42 4.88
N VAL A 214 4.16 2.04 3.91
CA VAL A 214 3.59 3.08 3.05
C VAL A 214 2.39 2.54 2.27
N ASN A 215 2.49 1.33 1.71
CA ASN A 215 1.39 0.68 1.00
C ASN A 215 0.19 0.43 1.94
N ALA A 216 0.43 -0.10 3.14
CA ALA A 216 -0.63 -0.34 4.12
C ALA A 216 -1.34 0.95 4.57
N ILE A 217 -0.59 2.02 4.84
CA ILE A 217 -1.15 3.33 5.23
C ILE A 217 -1.92 3.97 4.07
N SER A 218 -1.39 3.89 2.84
CA SER A 218 -2.04 4.44 1.66
C SER A 218 -3.39 3.78 1.41
N LEU A 219 -3.46 2.46 1.59
CA LEU A 219 -4.70 1.71 1.52
C LEU A 219 -5.69 2.12 2.63
N LEU A 220 -5.20 2.31 3.86
CA LEU A 220 -6.01 2.77 4.99
C LEU A 220 -6.64 4.14 4.74
N VAL A 221 -5.87 5.09 4.18
CA VAL A 221 -6.37 6.39 3.76
C VAL A 221 -7.46 6.23 2.69
N GLY A 222 -7.25 5.32 1.73
CA GLY A 222 -8.25 4.94 0.74
C GLY A 222 -9.59 4.54 1.37
N PHE A 223 -9.57 3.64 2.36
CA PHE A 223 -10.78 3.19 3.06
C PHE A 223 -11.46 4.30 3.86
N ALA A 224 -10.69 5.18 4.52
CA ALA A 224 -11.26 6.32 5.24
C ALA A 224 -12.04 7.27 4.30
N TRP A 225 -11.50 7.47 3.09
CA TRP A 225 -12.18 8.23 2.05
C TRP A 225 -13.38 7.47 1.46
N GLU A 226 -13.27 6.16 1.24
CA GLU A 226 -14.38 5.32 0.78
C GLU A 226 -15.59 5.43 1.72
N HIS A 227 -15.37 5.30 3.03
CA HIS A 227 -16.43 5.48 4.04
C HIS A 227 -17.06 6.87 3.95
N SER A 228 -16.23 7.91 3.86
CA SER A 228 -16.71 9.30 3.75
C SER A 228 -17.55 9.54 2.47
N PHE A 229 -17.14 8.94 1.35
CA PHE A 229 -17.87 9.01 0.09
C PHE A 229 -19.17 8.22 0.14
N ASP A 230 -19.18 7.03 0.73
CA ASP A 230 -20.39 6.22 0.84
C ASP A 230 -21.46 6.94 1.67
N ALA A 231 -21.08 7.47 2.84
CA ALA A 231 -22.00 8.23 3.69
C ALA A 231 -22.53 9.49 2.98
N SER A 232 -21.68 10.19 2.23
CA SER A 232 -22.09 11.35 1.42
C SER A 232 -23.10 10.95 0.35
N CYS A 233 -22.86 9.86 -0.38
CA CYS A 233 -23.78 9.37 -1.40
C CYS A 233 -25.11 8.90 -0.79
N THR A 234 -25.05 8.23 0.36
CA THR A 234 -26.23 7.78 1.12
C THR A 234 -27.10 8.95 1.57
N ALA A 235 -26.50 10.09 1.94
CA ALA A 235 -27.24 11.29 2.34
C ALA A 235 -27.80 12.09 1.15
N VAL A 236 -27.10 12.12 0.01
CA VAL A 236 -27.54 12.85 -1.19
C VAL A 236 -28.59 12.07 -1.98
N ALA A 237 -28.53 10.74 -2.00
CA ALA A 237 -29.40 9.92 -2.84
C ALA A 237 -30.92 10.16 -2.63
N PRO A 238 -31.45 10.29 -1.40
CA PRO A 238 -32.88 10.59 -1.18
C PRO A 238 -33.29 11.99 -1.66
N LEU A 239 -32.34 12.94 -1.73
CA LEU A 239 -32.61 14.29 -2.24
C LEU A 239 -32.74 14.30 -3.77
N LEU A 240 -32.11 13.36 -4.47
CA LEU A 240 -32.15 13.24 -5.92
C LEU A 240 -33.34 12.42 -6.41
N SER A 241 -33.66 11.32 -5.73
CA SER A 241 -34.81 10.47 -6.04
C SER A 241 -35.38 9.86 -4.77
N HIS A 242 -36.57 10.32 -4.40
CA HIS A 242 -37.27 9.82 -3.21
C HIS A 242 -37.74 8.37 -3.38
N ASP A 243 -38.20 7.99 -4.59
CA ASP A 243 -38.78 6.68 -4.85
C ASP A 243 -37.70 5.59 -5.03
N TYR A 244 -36.51 5.96 -5.52
CA TYR A 244 -35.44 5.00 -5.84
C TYR A 244 -34.04 5.48 -5.37
N PRO A 245 -33.81 5.69 -4.06
CA PRO A 245 -32.53 6.19 -3.55
C PRO A 245 -31.36 5.27 -3.87
N ARG A 246 -31.57 3.95 -3.93
CA ARG A 246 -30.50 2.99 -4.29
C ARG A 246 -30.00 3.17 -5.72
N VAL A 247 -30.91 3.44 -6.66
CA VAL A 247 -30.56 3.71 -8.06
C VAL A 247 -29.85 5.06 -8.17
N ALA A 248 -30.32 6.08 -7.45
CA ALA A 248 -29.65 7.37 -7.37
C ALA A 248 -28.20 7.23 -6.84
N LYS A 249 -28.00 6.50 -5.74
CA LYS A 249 -26.66 6.20 -5.19
C LYS A 249 -25.75 5.53 -6.22
N PHE A 250 -26.25 4.53 -6.92
CA PHE A 250 -25.51 3.84 -7.99
C PHE A 250 -25.13 4.79 -9.14
N CYS A 251 -26.07 5.61 -9.62
CA CYS A 251 -25.82 6.58 -10.68
C CYS A 251 -24.77 7.64 -10.26
N ILE A 252 -24.82 8.13 -9.02
CA ILE A 252 -23.81 9.04 -8.48
C ILE A 252 -22.43 8.36 -8.49
N GLY A 253 -22.35 7.10 -8.06
CA GLY A 253 -21.12 6.30 -8.11
C GLY A 253 -20.55 6.19 -9.53
N LEU A 254 -21.38 5.87 -10.54
CA LEU A 254 -20.95 5.80 -11.94
C LEU A 254 -20.43 7.14 -12.46
N VAL A 255 -21.08 8.24 -12.10
CA VAL A 255 -20.63 9.59 -12.45
C VAL A 255 -19.27 9.86 -11.83
N VAL A 256 -19.10 9.63 -10.52
CA VAL A 256 -17.83 9.81 -9.81
C VAL A 256 -16.71 8.97 -10.43
N VAL A 257 -16.95 7.68 -10.70
CA VAL A 257 -15.97 6.80 -11.37
C VAL A 257 -15.57 7.34 -12.73
N THR A 258 -16.54 7.80 -13.54
CA THR A 258 -16.26 8.37 -14.86
C THR A 258 -15.40 9.64 -14.75
N PHE A 259 -15.72 10.52 -13.80
CA PHE A 259 -14.98 11.75 -13.55
C PHE A 259 -13.59 11.53 -12.95
N LEU A 260 -13.36 10.46 -12.19
CA LEU A 260 -12.07 10.15 -11.59
C LEU A 260 -11.16 9.34 -12.51
N VAL A 261 -11.69 8.25 -13.08
CA VAL A 261 -10.88 7.28 -13.86
C VAL A 261 -10.41 7.88 -15.17
N VAL A 262 -11.24 8.67 -15.85
CA VAL A 262 -10.86 9.24 -17.16
C VAL A 262 -9.67 10.20 -17.04
N PRO A 263 -9.68 11.20 -16.14
CA PRO A 263 -8.52 12.07 -15.92
C PRO A 263 -7.33 11.33 -15.31
N TRP A 264 -7.54 10.44 -14.34
CA TRP A 264 -6.45 9.67 -13.74
C TRP A 264 -5.69 8.87 -14.79
N ARG A 265 -6.40 8.14 -15.66
CA ARG A 265 -5.79 7.36 -16.74
C ARG A 265 -5.05 8.24 -17.75
N ARG A 266 -5.63 9.38 -18.13
CA ARG A 266 -5.04 10.26 -19.15
C ARG A 266 -3.83 11.03 -18.64
N TYR A 267 -3.88 11.54 -17.41
CA TYR A 267 -2.87 12.48 -16.92
C TYR A 267 -1.96 11.86 -15.87
N ILE A 268 -2.51 11.16 -14.88
CA ILE A 268 -1.73 10.68 -13.74
C ILE A 268 -0.95 9.43 -14.12
N LEU A 269 -1.63 8.42 -14.67
CA LEU A 269 -0.99 7.16 -15.05
C LEU A 269 0.08 7.35 -16.12
N GLN A 270 -0.19 8.17 -17.14
CA GLN A 270 0.81 8.46 -18.18
C GLN A 270 2.06 9.13 -17.60
N ARG A 271 1.89 10.06 -16.65
CA ARG A 271 3.02 10.74 -15.99
C ARG A 271 3.79 9.78 -15.09
N ALA A 272 3.11 8.89 -14.37
CA ALA A 272 3.75 7.88 -13.54
C ALA A 272 4.65 6.94 -14.37
N ILE A 273 4.13 6.43 -15.50
CA ILE A 273 4.89 5.57 -16.41
C ILE A 273 6.10 6.30 -17.00
N GLN A 274 5.93 7.57 -17.40
CA GLN A 274 7.05 8.38 -17.91
C GLN A 274 8.14 8.60 -16.86
N LEU A 275 7.76 8.83 -15.60
CA LEU A 275 8.70 9.02 -14.50
C LEU A 275 9.47 7.73 -14.20
N GLU A 276 8.80 6.59 -14.26
CA GLU A 276 9.44 5.28 -14.07
C GLU A 276 10.44 4.97 -15.20
N GLU A 277 10.08 5.24 -16.45
CA GLU A 277 10.99 5.07 -17.59
C GLU A 277 12.23 5.98 -17.46
N LEU A 278 12.04 7.22 -17.01
CA LEU A 278 13.14 8.15 -16.75
C LEU A 278 14.02 7.70 -15.58
N LYS A 279 13.44 7.15 -14.51
CA LYS A 279 14.18 6.60 -13.37
C LYS A 279 15.04 5.42 -13.83
N LYS A 280 14.47 4.49 -14.60
CA LYS A 280 15.21 3.34 -15.16
C LYS A 280 16.36 3.77 -16.06
N LYS A 281 16.14 4.71 -17.00
CA LYS A 281 17.20 5.25 -17.86
C LYS A 281 18.31 5.92 -17.06
N ARG A 282 17.97 6.61 -15.96
CA ARG A 282 18.95 7.21 -15.05
C ARG A 282 19.79 6.12 -14.39
N GLU A 283 19.18 5.09 -13.84
CA GLU A 283 19.89 3.96 -13.20
C GLU A 283 20.82 3.24 -14.19
N GLU A 284 20.36 2.98 -15.41
CA GLU A 284 21.17 2.39 -16.48
C GLU A 284 22.36 3.28 -16.87
N SER A 285 22.15 4.60 -16.96
CA SER A 285 23.24 5.56 -17.26
C SER A 285 24.29 5.60 -16.15
N VAL A 286 23.86 5.56 -14.88
CA VAL A 286 24.76 5.53 -13.72
C VAL A 286 25.54 4.22 -13.68
N ALA A 287 24.88 3.08 -13.93
CA ALA A 287 25.53 1.78 -14.01
C ALA A 287 26.56 1.73 -15.15
N ALA A 288 26.22 2.25 -16.33
CA ALA A 288 27.13 2.30 -17.48
C ALA A 288 28.34 3.21 -17.23
N LEU A 289 28.16 4.34 -16.54
CA LEU A 289 29.27 5.22 -16.14
C LEU A 289 30.17 4.55 -15.11
N THR A 290 29.57 3.86 -14.13
CA THR A 290 30.31 3.12 -13.09
C THR A 290 31.14 1.99 -13.71
N ALA A 291 30.58 1.26 -14.68
CA ALA A 291 31.28 0.20 -15.41
C ALA A 291 32.46 0.72 -16.25
N LYS A 292 32.40 1.97 -16.73
CA LYS A 292 33.49 2.63 -17.45
C LYS A 292 34.59 3.20 -16.52
N GLY A 293 34.47 3.04 -15.21
CA GLY A 293 35.40 3.61 -14.23
C GLY A 293 35.26 5.13 -14.07
N THR A 294 34.29 5.76 -14.74
CA THR A 294 33.92 7.15 -14.49
C THR A 294 33.14 7.24 -13.18
N PRO A 295 33.60 8.02 -12.18
CA PRO A 295 32.83 8.20 -10.96
C PRO A 295 31.47 8.83 -11.32
N PRO A 296 30.37 8.40 -10.67
CA PRO A 296 29.05 8.97 -10.92
C PRO A 296 29.10 10.48 -10.66
N VAL A 297 28.73 11.26 -11.66
CA VAL A 297 28.61 12.71 -11.52
C VAL A 297 27.41 12.96 -10.61
N ASP A 298 27.69 13.38 -9.38
CA ASP A 298 26.66 13.74 -8.41
C ASP A 298 26.05 15.08 -8.83
N HIS A 299 25.08 15.03 -9.75
CA HIS A 299 24.41 16.22 -10.28
C HIS A 299 23.74 17.07 -9.18
N LEU A 300 23.43 16.48 -8.01
CA LEU A 300 22.95 17.22 -6.84
C LEU A 300 24.06 18.06 -6.20
N LYS A 301 25.30 17.59 -6.25
CA LYS A 301 26.47 18.35 -5.82
C LYS A 301 26.74 19.51 -6.79
N GLU A 302 26.67 19.26 -8.09
CA GLU A 302 26.79 20.30 -9.12
C GLU A 302 25.70 21.38 -8.98
N PHE A 303 24.44 20.99 -8.78
CA PHE A 303 23.35 21.94 -8.52
C PHE A 303 23.55 22.72 -7.20
N ARG A 304 23.96 22.05 -6.12
CA ARG A 304 24.26 22.67 -4.83
C ARG A 304 25.45 23.63 -4.92
N ASP A 305 26.46 23.30 -5.73
CA ASP A 305 27.63 24.13 -5.95
C ASP A 305 27.27 25.37 -6.78
N ILE A 306 26.41 25.21 -7.81
CA ILE A 306 25.84 26.34 -8.57
C ILE A 306 25.06 27.28 -7.64
N PHE A 307 24.20 26.76 -6.75
CA PHE A 307 23.44 27.58 -5.82
C PHE A 307 24.26 28.17 -4.68
N SER A 308 25.35 27.50 -4.26
CA SER A 308 26.23 28.02 -3.20
C SER A 308 27.23 29.06 -3.70
N HIS A 309 27.57 29.06 -4.99
CA HIS A 309 28.45 30.09 -5.60
C HIS A 309 27.69 31.27 -6.23
N GLY A 310 26.38 31.14 -6.49
CA GLY A 310 25.56 32.23 -7.04
C GLY A 310 25.12 33.32 -6.03
N GLY A 311 25.46 33.20 -4.74
CA GLY A 311 25.00 34.11 -3.68
C GLY A 311 26.00 35.18 -3.22
N GLY A 312 27.18 35.29 -3.85
CA GLY A 312 28.27 36.14 -3.35
C GLY A 312 28.98 36.92 -4.45
N SER A 313 28.31 37.93 -5.04
CA SER A 313 28.98 39.05 -5.73
C SER A 313 27.95 40.08 -6.19
N ASP A 314 27.50 40.91 -5.25
CA ASP A 314 27.15 42.29 -5.60
C ASP A 314 27.32 43.15 -4.35
N ASP A 315 28.58 43.43 -4.01
CA ASP A 315 28.93 44.50 -3.10
C ASP A 315 29.92 45.43 -3.79
N GLY A 316 29.47 46.66 -4.01
CA GLY A 316 30.30 47.83 -4.25
C GLY A 316 30.76 48.10 -5.68
N SER A 317 30.05 48.99 -6.39
CA SER A 317 30.63 50.21 -7.00
C SER A 317 29.58 51.01 -7.82
N ARG A 318 28.84 51.92 -7.16
CA ARG A 318 28.66 53.34 -7.53
C ARG A 318 27.61 54.04 -6.68
#